data_AF-V4S8B8-F1
#
_entry.id   AF-V4S8B8-F1
#
_cell.length_a   1.000
_cell.length_b   1.000
_cell.length_c   1.000
_cell.angle_alpha   90.00
_cell.angle_beta   90.00
_cell.angle_gamma   90.00
#
_symmetry.space_group_name_H-M   'P 1'
#
loop_
_entity.id
_entity.type
_entity.pdbx_description
1 polymer ?
#
loop_
_entity_poly.entity_id
_entity_poly.type
_entity_poly.pdbx_seq_one_letter_code
_entity_poly.pdbx_strand_id
1 'polypeptide(L)'
;MGNCQSSVMFHKLKEKVCAWPITGTKTKGVDESKTKIKGTVVLMKKNVLDFNDMKASFLDRLHELLGKGVSMQLISAVNADPANELRGRLGKVAYLEKWITTITPLTAVETLFTITFDWDEAMGVPGAFIIRNHHHSQFYLKTVTLEDVPGHGRIHFVCNSWVYPTHRYKYDRVFFSNKTYLPCQTPEPLRKYRREELVNLRGNGKGELKEWDRVYDYAFYNDLGNPDKGPEYARPVLGGSQEYPYPRRGRTGRKPTKTDPNSERRLPLISLDIYVPRDERFGHLKFSDFLAYALKSLVQILLPEITSLCDKTINEFDSFDDVLNLYEGGIKLPNSQTVSKIRDRIPWEMLKELVRNDGERFLKFPMPDVIKEDRSAWRTDEEFAREMLAGVNPVIISRLQEFPPASNLDPKVYGNQHSSITRADIERNMNELTIDEAIENKKLFTLDHHDALMPYLRRINSTNTKTYASRTLLLLQNDGTLKPLAIELSLPHPQGDHHGAVSKVFTPAENGVEGSVWQLAKAYAAVNDSGYHQLVSHWLDTHAVIEPFVIATNRQLSVLHPIYKLLHPHFRDTMNINALARQILINAGGVLENTVFPAKYAMEMSAVIYKNWVFTEQALPADLLKR
;
A
#
# COMPACT_ATOMS: atom_id res chain seq x y z
N MET A 1 -54.94 -73.63 6.50
CA MET A 1 -56.27 -74.10 6.05
C MET A 1 -56.94 -72.93 5.34
N GLY A 2 -57.29 -72.89 4.06
CA GLY A 2 -57.09 -73.71 2.87
C GLY A 2 -57.78 -72.95 1.71
N ASN A 3 -57.18 -72.97 0.52
CA ASN A 3 -57.71 -72.82 -0.87
C ASN A 3 -58.87 -71.84 -1.20
N CYS A 4 -59.07 -71.27 -2.39
CA CYS A 4 -58.35 -70.92 -3.62
C CYS A 4 -59.45 -70.37 -4.58
N GLN A 5 -59.14 -69.39 -5.46
CA GLN A 5 -59.85 -69.02 -6.73
C GLN A 5 -61.31 -68.49 -6.65
N SER A 6 -61.88 -67.68 -7.55
CA SER A 6 -61.52 -66.91 -8.77
C SER A 6 -62.79 -66.10 -9.16
N SER A 7 -62.71 -64.83 -9.59
CA SER A 7 -62.91 -64.33 -10.98
C SER A 7 -64.17 -63.46 -11.20
N VAL A 8 -63.91 -62.19 -11.55
CA VAL A 8 -64.45 -61.37 -12.67
C VAL A 8 -65.96 -61.11 -12.83
N MET A 9 -66.32 -59.81 -12.91
CA MET A 9 -67.39 -59.12 -13.70
C MET A 9 -68.01 -57.98 -12.84
N PHE A 10 -68.29 -56.73 -13.26
CA PHE A 10 -68.36 -56.04 -14.55
C PHE A 10 -68.22 -54.51 -14.32
N HIS A 11 -67.87 -53.78 -15.39
CA HIS A 11 -67.45 -52.38 -15.44
C HIS A 11 -68.57 -51.44 -15.98
N LYS A 12 -68.65 -50.21 -15.42
CA LYS A 12 -68.90 -48.86 -16.03
C LYS A 12 -70.07 -48.57 -17.01
N LEU A 13 -70.82 -47.48 -16.74
CA LEU A 13 -71.05 -46.23 -17.52
C LEU A 13 -72.23 -45.44 -16.87
N LYS A 14 -72.14 -44.21 -16.33
CA LYS A 14 -71.92 -42.82 -16.85
C LYS A 14 -73.22 -41.99 -17.09
N GLU A 15 -73.28 -40.83 -16.40
CA GLU A 15 -73.99 -39.55 -16.73
C GLU A 15 -75.55 -39.55 -16.62
N LYS A 16 -76.32 -38.53 -16.18
CA LYS A 16 -76.21 -37.05 -15.96
C LYS A 16 -77.60 -36.59 -15.36
N VAL A 17 -77.79 -35.68 -14.39
CA VAL A 17 -78.12 -34.23 -14.55
C VAL A 17 -78.70 -33.64 -13.22
N CYS A 18 -78.22 -32.44 -12.85
CA CYS A 18 -78.77 -31.33 -12.01
C CYS A 18 -79.20 -31.51 -10.54
N ALA A 19 -78.47 -30.87 -9.60
CA ALA A 19 -78.81 -29.54 -9.02
C ALA A 19 -77.87 -29.18 -7.83
N TRP A 20 -77.42 -27.92 -7.77
CA TRP A 20 -76.65 -27.27 -6.68
C TRP A 20 -77.54 -26.14 -6.09
N PRO A 21 -77.15 -25.38 -5.03
CA PRO A 21 -76.14 -25.56 -3.97
C PRO A 21 -76.62 -25.11 -2.56
N ILE A 22 -75.96 -25.52 -1.45
CA ILE A 22 -75.88 -24.71 -0.20
C ILE A 22 -74.49 -24.88 0.46
N THR A 23 -73.71 -23.79 0.43
CA THR A 23 -72.64 -23.29 1.34
C THR A 23 -71.86 -24.31 2.21
N GLY A 24 -70.54 -24.39 2.24
CA GLY A 24 -69.55 -23.32 2.11
C GLY A 24 -68.66 -23.26 3.38
N THR A 25 -67.84 -24.26 3.64
CA THR A 25 -66.72 -24.16 4.60
C THR A 25 -65.44 -23.87 3.84
N LYS A 26 -65.06 -22.59 3.82
CA LYS A 26 -63.74 -22.12 3.40
C LYS A 26 -62.67 -22.81 4.24
N THR A 27 -61.89 -23.70 3.64
CA THR A 27 -60.53 -23.96 4.11
C THR A 27 -59.77 -22.66 3.98
N LYS A 28 -59.51 -22.01 5.12
CA LYS A 28 -58.58 -20.87 5.22
C LYS A 28 -57.24 -21.32 4.63
N GLY A 29 -56.84 -20.69 3.53
CA GLY A 29 -55.43 -20.67 3.15
C GLY A 29 -54.64 -20.09 4.30
N VAL A 30 -53.50 -20.69 4.60
CA VAL A 30 -52.50 -20.10 5.51
C VAL A 30 -52.11 -18.76 4.90
N ASP A 31 -52.49 -17.68 5.57
CA ASP A 31 -52.08 -16.33 5.23
C ASP A 31 -50.58 -16.25 5.50
N GLU A 32 -49.75 -16.19 4.46
CA GLU A 32 -48.31 -15.92 4.61
C GLU A 32 -48.17 -14.59 5.36
N SER A 33 -47.67 -14.62 6.60
CA SER A 33 -47.46 -13.42 7.41
C SER A 33 -46.35 -12.56 6.80
N LYS A 34 -46.73 -11.71 5.85
CA LYS A 34 -45.85 -10.78 5.15
C LYS A 34 -45.56 -9.60 6.05
N THR A 35 -44.35 -9.56 6.58
CA THR A 35 -43.89 -8.48 7.46
C THR A 35 -42.99 -7.52 6.67
N LYS A 36 -43.11 -6.22 6.93
CA LYS A 36 -42.27 -5.19 6.29
C LYS A 36 -41.06 -4.89 7.16
N ILE A 37 -39.86 -5.14 6.63
CA ILE A 37 -38.61 -4.76 7.28
C ILE A 37 -38.18 -3.40 6.74
N LYS A 38 -38.01 -2.41 7.62
CA LYS A 38 -37.47 -1.11 7.26
C LYS A 38 -35.95 -1.13 7.30
N GLY A 39 -35.33 -0.59 6.27
CA GLY A 39 -33.89 -0.46 6.13
C GLY A 39 -33.45 0.99 5.99
N THR A 40 -32.33 1.33 6.61
CA THR A 40 -31.61 2.59 6.44
C THR A 40 -30.31 2.31 5.70
N VAL A 41 -30.09 3.00 4.59
CA VAL A 41 -28.92 2.86 3.73
C VAL A 41 -28.12 4.16 3.77
N VAL A 42 -26.87 4.08 4.19
CA VAL A 42 -25.93 5.20 4.19
C VAL A 42 -24.96 5.03 3.04
N LEU A 43 -24.93 5.99 2.13
CA LEU A 43 -24.02 6.00 0.99
C LEU A 43 -23.54 7.41 0.66
N MET A 44 -22.45 7.51 -0.08
CA MET A 44 -21.96 8.75 -0.65
C MET A 44 -22.09 8.66 -2.17
N LYS A 45 -22.94 9.51 -2.76
CA LYS A 45 -23.01 9.65 -4.22
C LYS A 45 -21.67 10.21 -4.73
N LYS A 46 -21.28 9.82 -5.95
CA LYS A 46 -20.15 10.46 -6.62
C LYS A 46 -20.52 11.93 -6.88
N ASN A 47 -19.89 12.86 -6.17
CA ASN A 47 -19.95 14.29 -6.48
C ASN A 47 -18.66 14.71 -7.23
N VAL A 48 -18.74 15.85 -7.93
CA VAL A 48 -17.78 16.49 -8.86
C VAL A 48 -16.42 16.81 -8.22
N LEU A 49 -15.72 15.79 -7.75
CA LEU A 49 -14.32 15.86 -7.32
C LEU A 49 -13.42 14.97 -8.18
N ASP A 50 -14.00 14.25 -9.16
CA ASP A 50 -13.29 13.95 -10.40
C ASP A 50 -13.17 15.28 -11.16
N PHE A 51 -11.98 15.86 -11.15
CA PHE A 51 -11.65 17.21 -11.64
C PHE A 51 -11.91 17.47 -13.14
N ASN A 52 -12.68 16.61 -13.83
CA ASN A 52 -13.05 16.74 -15.24
C ASN A 52 -14.57 16.87 -15.48
N ASP A 53 -15.43 16.75 -14.46
CA ASP A 53 -16.82 16.31 -14.72
C ASP A 53 -17.96 17.21 -14.23
N MET A 54 -17.77 18.53 -14.30
CA MET A 54 -18.87 19.49 -14.10
C MET A 54 -20.03 19.27 -15.10
N LYS A 55 -19.75 18.76 -16.31
CA LYS A 55 -20.78 18.43 -17.30
C LYS A 55 -21.52 17.13 -16.97
N ALA A 56 -20.86 16.12 -16.38
CA ALA A 56 -21.55 14.91 -15.94
C ALA A 56 -22.52 15.17 -14.80
N SER A 57 -22.24 16.05 -13.83
CA SER A 57 -23.23 16.32 -12.77
C SER A 57 -24.56 16.90 -13.29
N PHE A 58 -24.52 17.65 -14.40
CA PHE A 58 -25.73 18.15 -15.05
C PHE A 58 -26.45 17.06 -15.86
N LEU A 59 -25.69 16.17 -16.52
CA LEU A 59 -26.20 14.98 -17.22
C LEU A 59 -26.78 13.95 -16.23
N ASP A 60 -26.14 13.75 -15.08
CA ASP A 60 -26.58 12.88 -13.98
C ASP A 60 -27.95 13.32 -13.47
N ARG A 61 -28.18 14.62 -13.30
CA ARG A 61 -29.50 15.18 -12.93
C ARG A 61 -30.59 14.92 -13.99
N LEU A 62 -30.23 14.94 -15.27
CA LEU A 62 -31.16 14.64 -16.38
C LEU A 62 -31.43 13.13 -16.52
N HIS A 63 -30.47 12.27 -16.18
CA HIS A 63 -30.62 10.81 -16.18
C HIS A 63 -31.27 10.26 -14.91
N GLU A 64 -31.14 10.94 -13.76
CA GLU A 64 -31.87 10.61 -12.52
C GLU A 64 -33.40 10.62 -12.76
N LEU A 65 -33.90 11.43 -13.69
CA LEU A 65 -35.32 11.50 -14.09
C LEU A 65 -35.79 10.33 -14.99
N LEU A 66 -34.86 9.53 -15.56
CA LEU A 66 -35.15 8.48 -16.57
C LEU A 66 -34.81 7.04 -16.12
N GLY A 67 -34.09 6.87 -14.99
CA GLY A 67 -33.50 5.60 -14.59
C GLY A 67 -34.26 4.80 -13.53
N LYS A 68 -34.22 3.47 -13.65
CA LYS A 68 -34.46 2.55 -12.52
C LYS A 68 -33.36 2.79 -11.47
N GLY A 69 -33.72 3.01 -10.20
CA GLY A 69 -32.77 3.35 -9.13
C GLY A 69 -31.91 2.18 -8.63
N VAL A 70 -31.38 2.29 -7.42
CA VAL A 70 -30.63 1.22 -6.75
C VAL A 70 -31.59 0.18 -6.18
N SER A 71 -31.32 -1.11 -6.43
CA SER A 71 -32.14 -2.21 -5.93
C SER A 71 -31.36 -3.14 -5.00
N MET A 72 -32.04 -3.71 -4.01
CA MET A 72 -31.49 -4.65 -3.04
C MET A 72 -32.39 -5.89 -2.90
N GLN A 73 -31.79 -7.04 -2.62
CA GLN A 73 -32.49 -8.28 -2.27
C GLN A 73 -31.84 -8.91 -1.04
N LEU A 74 -32.61 -9.12 0.01
CA LEU A 74 -32.14 -9.80 1.22
C LEU A 74 -31.96 -11.31 0.96
N ILE A 75 -30.94 -11.89 1.58
CA ILE A 75 -30.60 -13.32 1.53
C ILE A 75 -30.80 -13.91 2.92
N SER A 76 -31.61 -14.96 3.03
CA SER A 76 -31.79 -15.70 4.28
C SER A 76 -30.49 -16.40 4.72
N ALA A 77 -30.17 -16.29 6.01
CA ALA A 77 -29.10 -17.07 6.65
C ALA A 77 -29.59 -18.40 7.24
N VAL A 78 -30.90 -18.64 7.27
CA VAL A 78 -31.52 -19.76 7.99
C VAL A 78 -32.10 -20.77 6.99
N ASN A 79 -32.89 -20.29 6.03
CA ASN A 79 -33.65 -21.13 5.14
C ASN A 79 -33.03 -21.16 3.75
N ALA A 80 -32.61 -22.35 3.34
CA ALA A 80 -32.10 -22.62 2.03
C ALA A 80 -33.23 -22.78 1.00
N ASP A 81 -32.90 -22.53 -0.25
CA ASP A 81 -33.70 -22.84 -1.43
C ASP A 81 -33.22 -24.18 -2.00
N PRO A 82 -34.00 -25.27 -1.86
CA PRO A 82 -33.66 -26.59 -2.40
C PRO A 82 -33.47 -26.59 -3.92
N ALA A 83 -34.13 -25.67 -4.64
CA ALA A 83 -34.04 -25.57 -6.09
C ALA A 83 -32.82 -24.76 -6.57
N ASN A 84 -32.13 -24.06 -5.66
CA ASN A 84 -31.00 -23.17 -5.99
C ASN A 84 -29.72 -23.60 -5.24
N GLU A 85 -29.39 -24.89 -5.32
CA GLU A 85 -28.17 -25.47 -4.73
C GLU A 85 -28.00 -25.15 -3.24
N LEU A 86 -29.09 -25.20 -2.48
CA LEU A 86 -29.13 -24.92 -1.04
C LEU A 86 -28.65 -23.50 -0.65
N ARG A 87 -28.68 -22.54 -1.58
CA ARG A 87 -28.43 -21.12 -1.27
C ARG A 87 -29.53 -20.55 -0.39
N GLY A 88 -29.19 -19.55 0.43
CA GLY A 88 -30.18 -18.76 1.15
C GLY A 88 -31.29 -18.26 0.24
N ARG A 89 -32.55 -18.48 0.65
CA ARG A 89 -33.71 -17.97 -0.09
C ARG A 89 -33.59 -16.47 -0.29
N LEU A 90 -33.88 -16.04 -1.51
CA LEU A 90 -33.88 -14.64 -1.91
C LEU A 90 -35.23 -14.00 -1.59
N GLY A 91 -35.20 -12.86 -0.91
CA GLY A 91 -36.36 -12.01 -0.75
C GLY A 91 -36.75 -11.31 -2.05
N LYS A 92 -37.90 -10.63 -2.02
CA LYS A 92 -38.33 -9.77 -3.12
C LYS A 92 -37.36 -8.62 -3.34
N VAL A 93 -37.27 -8.15 -4.59
CA VAL A 93 -36.50 -6.94 -4.92
C VAL A 93 -37.15 -5.74 -4.26
N ALA A 94 -36.36 -4.98 -3.51
CA ALA A 94 -36.73 -3.66 -3.00
C ALA A 94 -35.86 -2.59 -3.64
N TYR A 95 -36.36 -1.36 -3.69
CA TYR A 95 -35.67 -0.22 -4.29
C TYR A 95 -35.46 0.87 -3.24
N LEU A 96 -34.36 1.62 -3.35
CA LEU A 96 -34.15 2.80 -2.52
C LEU A 96 -35.28 3.81 -2.76
N GLU A 97 -35.96 4.19 -1.68
CA GLU A 97 -37.02 5.19 -1.71
C GLU A 97 -36.41 6.58 -1.96
N LYS A 98 -37.12 7.42 -2.73
CA LYS A 98 -36.73 8.82 -2.99
C LYS A 98 -35.33 9.00 -3.60
N TRP A 99 -34.80 7.98 -4.30
CA TRP A 99 -33.49 8.08 -5.00
C TRP A 99 -33.39 9.31 -5.91
N ILE A 100 -34.46 9.56 -6.68
CA ILE A 100 -34.58 10.63 -7.69
C ILE A 100 -34.88 12.00 -7.06
N THR A 101 -35.60 12.02 -5.92
CA THR A 101 -36.07 13.27 -5.29
C THR A 101 -35.14 13.80 -4.20
N THR A 102 -34.11 13.05 -3.83
CA THR A 102 -33.13 13.47 -2.82
C THR A 102 -32.04 14.32 -3.49
N ILE A 103 -32.18 15.64 -3.38
CA ILE A 103 -31.16 16.61 -3.83
C ILE A 103 -29.94 16.49 -2.92
N THR A 104 -28.85 15.92 -3.42
CA THR A 104 -27.59 15.87 -2.69
C THR A 104 -26.83 17.21 -2.81
N PRO A 105 -26.27 17.73 -1.70
CA PRO A 105 -25.33 18.86 -1.74
C PRO A 105 -24.16 18.59 -2.69
N LEU A 106 -23.52 19.64 -3.20
CA LEU A 106 -22.34 19.55 -4.08
C LEU A 106 -21.10 18.93 -3.40
N THR A 107 -21.12 18.77 -2.07
CA THR A 107 -20.06 18.18 -1.26
C THR A 107 -20.29 16.69 -1.04
N ALA A 108 -19.23 15.89 -0.94
CA ALA A 108 -19.32 14.45 -0.64
C ALA A 108 -19.80 14.22 0.80
N VAL A 109 -21.10 14.34 1.03
CA VAL A 109 -21.75 14.16 2.33
C VAL A 109 -22.48 12.81 2.34
N GLU A 110 -22.39 12.12 3.47
CA GLU A 110 -23.14 10.90 3.72
C GLU A 110 -24.64 11.18 3.55
N THR A 111 -25.26 10.44 2.62
CA THR A 111 -26.68 10.56 2.31
C THR A 111 -27.40 9.33 2.84
N LEU A 112 -28.52 9.58 3.51
CA LEU A 112 -29.36 8.56 4.11
C LEU A 112 -30.56 8.28 3.20
N PHE A 113 -30.74 7.02 2.83
CA PHE A 113 -31.89 6.53 2.08
C PHE A 113 -32.67 5.53 2.93
N THR A 114 -33.99 5.50 2.71
CA THR A 114 -34.87 4.46 3.28
C THR A 114 -35.14 3.41 2.23
N ILE A 115 -35.31 2.16 2.65
CA ILE A 115 -35.74 1.04 1.81
C ILE A 115 -36.66 0.16 2.63
N THR A 116 -37.75 -0.32 2.03
CA THR A 116 -38.69 -1.22 2.70
C THR A 116 -38.69 -2.57 1.99
N PHE A 117 -38.43 -3.65 2.72
CA PHE A 117 -38.43 -5.02 2.21
C PHE A 117 -39.70 -5.74 2.62
N ASP A 118 -40.39 -6.35 1.65
CA ASP A 118 -41.41 -7.36 1.93
C ASP A 118 -40.70 -8.67 2.29
N TRP A 119 -40.80 -9.07 3.57
CA TRP A 119 -40.11 -10.24 4.10
C TRP A 119 -41.11 -11.23 4.69
N ASP A 120 -41.10 -12.45 4.15
CA ASP A 120 -41.86 -13.57 4.70
C ASP A 120 -41.08 -14.15 5.90
N GLU A 121 -41.74 -14.22 7.06
CA GLU A 121 -41.13 -14.76 8.29
C GLU A 121 -40.68 -16.22 8.13
N ALA A 122 -41.30 -16.98 7.22
CA ALA A 122 -40.85 -18.32 6.85
C ALA A 122 -39.48 -18.32 6.14
N MET A 123 -38.95 -17.18 5.72
CA MET A 123 -37.56 -17.05 5.25
C MET A 123 -36.56 -16.93 6.40
N GLY A 124 -36.98 -16.75 7.66
CA GLY A 124 -36.09 -16.63 8.81
C GLY A 124 -35.28 -15.33 8.81
N VAL A 125 -34.05 -15.35 9.32
CA VAL A 125 -33.24 -14.13 9.54
C VAL A 125 -32.37 -13.83 8.32
N PRO A 126 -32.36 -12.60 7.78
CA PRO A 126 -31.46 -12.21 6.69
C PRO A 126 -30.02 -12.07 7.20
N GLY A 127 -29.05 -12.61 6.47
CA GLY A 127 -27.62 -12.53 6.84
C GLY A 127 -26.71 -11.94 5.77
N ALA A 128 -27.24 -11.72 4.57
CA ALA A 128 -26.57 -11.04 3.47
C ALA A 128 -27.60 -10.28 2.61
N PHE A 129 -27.14 -9.43 1.69
CA PHE A 129 -27.98 -8.88 0.64
C PHE A 129 -27.20 -8.74 -0.67
N ILE A 130 -27.93 -8.82 -1.79
CA ILE A 130 -27.46 -8.45 -3.12
C ILE A 130 -27.82 -6.99 -3.37
N ILE A 131 -26.91 -6.23 -3.97
CA ILE A 131 -27.19 -4.88 -4.47
C ILE A 131 -26.91 -4.78 -5.97
N ARG A 132 -27.81 -4.12 -6.69
CA ARG A 132 -27.64 -3.79 -8.11
C ARG A 132 -27.85 -2.30 -8.33
N ASN A 133 -26.83 -1.67 -8.90
CA ASN A 133 -26.87 -0.28 -9.31
C ASN A 133 -27.31 -0.21 -10.77
N HIS A 134 -28.53 0.24 -11.01
CA HIS A 134 -29.06 0.48 -12.36
C HIS A 134 -28.86 1.93 -12.83
N HIS A 135 -28.28 2.77 -11.98
CA HIS A 135 -27.83 4.12 -12.31
C HIS A 135 -26.51 4.06 -13.08
N HIS A 136 -26.23 5.07 -13.91
CA HIS A 136 -25.03 5.13 -14.74
C HIS A 136 -23.77 5.55 -13.96
N SER A 137 -23.92 6.26 -12.85
CA SER A 137 -22.83 6.65 -11.94
C SER A 137 -22.68 5.67 -10.77
N GLN A 138 -21.44 5.45 -10.33
CA GLN A 138 -21.10 4.70 -9.12
C GLN A 138 -21.40 5.50 -7.85
N PHE A 139 -21.50 4.81 -6.72
CA PHE A 139 -21.57 5.41 -5.38
C PHE A 139 -20.76 4.58 -4.38
N TYR A 140 -20.41 5.17 -3.24
CA TYR A 140 -19.76 4.47 -2.16
C TYR A 140 -20.77 4.07 -1.09
N LEU A 141 -21.02 2.78 -0.92
CA LEU A 141 -21.93 2.24 0.07
C LEU A 141 -21.21 2.10 1.41
N LYS A 142 -21.64 2.84 2.44
CA LYS A 142 -21.06 2.75 3.78
C LYS A 142 -21.71 1.65 4.59
N THR A 143 -23.01 1.76 4.86
CA THR A 143 -23.74 0.82 5.72
C THR A 143 -25.17 0.58 5.25
N VAL A 144 -25.71 -0.57 5.63
CA VAL A 144 -27.15 -0.86 5.60
C VAL A 144 -27.54 -1.34 6.98
N THR A 145 -28.63 -0.82 7.52
CA THR A 145 -29.18 -1.24 8.82
C THR A 145 -30.63 -1.62 8.64
N LEU A 146 -31.00 -2.84 9.05
CA LEU A 146 -32.38 -3.30 9.09
C LEU A 146 -32.89 -3.16 10.52
N GLU A 147 -34.06 -2.55 10.67
CA GLU A 147 -34.75 -2.38 11.95
C GLU A 147 -35.89 -3.40 12.06
N ASP A 148 -36.22 -3.80 13.29
CA ASP A 148 -37.37 -4.64 13.63
C ASP A 148 -37.47 -5.96 12.83
N VAL A 149 -36.35 -6.64 12.60
CA VAL A 149 -36.34 -7.94 11.94
C VAL A 149 -37.02 -8.98 12.85
N PRO A 150 -38.04 -9.72 12.36
CA PRO A 150 -38.81 -10.67 13.18
C PRO A 150 -37.93 -11.68 13.90
N GLY A 151 -38.11 -11.81 15.22
CA GLY A 151 -37.37 -12.74 16.07
C GLY A 151 -35.87 -12.43 16.24
N HIS A 152 -35.37 -11.30 15.74
CA HIS A 152 -33.94 -10.96 15.80
C HIS A 152 -33.66 -9.51 16.25
N GLY A 153 -34.46 -8.54 15.81
CA GLY A 153 -34.26 -7.12 16.10
C GLY A 153 -33.42 -6.42 15.02
N ARG A 154 -32.40 -5.67 15.42
CA ARG A 154 -31.58 -4.87 14.50
C ARG A 154 -30.47 -5.69 13.84
N ILE A 155 -30.30 -5.55 12.52
CA ILE A 155 -29.19 -6.18 11.77
C ILE A 155 -28.38 -5.10 11.04
N HIS A 156 -27.06 -5.16 11.20
CA HIS A 156 -26.16 -4.16 10.63
C HIS A 156 -25.20 -4.78 9.61
N PHE A 157 -24.98 -4.07 8.50
CA PHE A 157 -24.10 -4.43 7.41
C PHE A 157 -23.08 -3.31 7.22
N VAL A 158 -21.81 -3.60 7.51
CA VAL A 158 -20.69 -2.68 7.27
C VAL A 158 -20.15 -2.99 5.87
N CYS A 159 -20.37 -2.07 4.93
CA CYS A 159 -20.13 -2.31 3.51
C CYS A 159 -18.84 -1.67 3.03
N ASN A 160 -18.66 -0.37 3.29
CA ASN A 160 -17.48 0.42 2.94
C ASN A 160 -16.86 0.10 1.57
N SER A 161 -17.68 0.13 0.52
CA SER A 161 -17.24 -0.29 -0.83
C SER A 161 -17.94 0.50 -1.94
N TRP A 162 -17.21 0.72 -3.03
CA TRP A 162 -17.75 1.33 -4.25
C TRP A 162 -18.65 0.35 -5.01
N VAL A 163 -19.83 0.80 -5.42
CA VAL A 163 -20.80 0.03 -6.21
C VAL A 163 -20.98 0.70 -7.58
N TYR A 164 -20.41 0.06 -8.61
CA TYR A 164 -20.50 0.50 -10.00
C TYR A 164 -21.80 0.03 -10.67
N PRO A 165 -22.17 0.62 -11.82
CA PRO A 165 -23.31 0.16 -12.61
C PRO A 165 -23.25 -1.33 -12.92
N THR A 166 -24.40 -2.00 -12.89
CA THR A 166 -24.52 -3.46 -12.97
C THR A 166 -23.84 -4.05 -14.23
N HIS A 167 -23.88 -3.35 -15.36
CA HIS A 167 -23.25 -3.80 -16.62
C HIS A 167 -21.72 -3.90 -16.55
N ARG A 168 -21.07 -3.34 -15.51
CA ARG A 168 -19.62 -3.45 -15.28
C ARG A 168 -19.24 -4.76 -14.58
N TYR A 169 -20.20 -5.42 -13.93
CA TYR A 169 -19.97 -6.66 -13.21
C TYR A 169 -20.45 -7.87 -13.99
N LYS A 170 -19.74 -8.99 -13.84
CA LYS A 170 -20.18 -10.31 -14.34
C LYS A 170 -20.95 -11.11 -13.27
N TYR A 171 -21.08 -10.54 -12.07
CA TYR A 171 -21.65 -11.15 -10.89
C TYR A 171 -22.40 -10.10 -10.07
N ASP A 172 -23.28 -10.55 -9.19
CA ASP A 172 -24.00 -9.67 -8.28
C ASP A 172 -23.15 -9.30 -7.07
N ARG A 173 -23.16 -8.03 -6.68
CA ARG A 173 -22.46 -7.56 -5.47
C ARG A 173 -23.20 -8.04 -4.23
N VAL A 174 -22.51 -8.81 -3.39
CA VAL A 174 -23.05 -9.36 -2.14
C VAL A 174 -22.36 -8.70 -0.95
N PHE A 175 -23.16 -8.34 0.05
CA PHE A 175 -22.69 -7.83 1.34
C PHE A 175 -23.23 -8.69 2.46
N PHE A 176 -22.40 -8.97 3.46
CA PHE A 176 -22.78 -9.80 4.61
C PHE A 176 -23.05 -8.94 5.84
N SER A 177 -23.89 -9.44 6.74
CA SER A 177 -24.06 -8.86 8.07
C SER A 177 -22.73 -8.84 8.82
N ASN A 178 -22.61 -7.95 9.82
CA ASN A 178 -21.39 -7.76 10.60
C ASN A 178 -21.03 -8.94 11.52
N LYS A 179 -21.76 -10.06 11.48
CA LYS A 179 -21.46 -11.28 12.24
C LYS A 179 -20.13 -11.91 11.78
N THR A 180 -19.50 -12.67 12.66
CA THR A 180 -18.18 -13.29 12.42
C THR A 180 -18.31 -14.80 12.42
N TYR A 181 -17.73 -15.47 11.43
CA TYR A 181 -17.77 -16.91 11.29
C TYR A 181 -16.46 -17.49 10.77
N LEU A 182 -15.99 -18.55 11.41
CA LEU A 182 -15.09 -19.50 10.75
C LEU A 182 -15.80 -20.18 9.56
N PRO A 183 -15.06 -20.74 8.59
CA PRO A 183 -15.67 -21.44 7.46
C PRO A 183 -16.67 -22.53 7.89
N CYS A 184 -16.32 -23.35 8.89
CA CYS A 184 -17.18 -24.41 9.42
C CYS A 184 -18.45 -23.87 10.12
N GLN A 185 -18.34 -22.71 10.76
CA GLN A 185 -19.43 -22.05 11.49
C GLN A 185 -20.32 -21.16 10.61
N THR A 186 -19.98 -21.01 9.33
CA THR A 186 -20.80 -20.20 8.41
C THR A 186 -22.16 -20.88 8.24
N PRO A 187 -23.28 -20.15 8.45
CA PRO A 187 -24.61 -20.70 8.21
C PRO A 187 -24.68 -21.32 6.82
N GLU A 188 -25.19 -22.54 6.73
CA GLU A 188 -25.18 -23.33 5.50
C GLU A 188 -25.70 -22.57 4.27
N PRO A 189 -26.82 -21.83 4.37
CA PRO A 189 -27.35 -21.08 3.22
C PRO A 189 -26.43 -19.95 2.72
N LEU A 190 -25.47 -19.49 3.53
CA LEU A 190 -24.51 -18.43 3.16
C LEU A 190 -23.18 -18.97 2.63
N ARG A 191 -22.90 -20.28 2.76
CA ARG A 191 -21.58 -20.87 2.42
C ARG A 191 -21.22 -20.69 0.95
N LYS A 192 -22.19 -20.81 0.04
CA LYS A 192 -21.96 -20.65 -1.40
C LYS A 192 -21.66 -19.19 -1.76
N TYR A 193 -22.45 -18.24 -1.24
CA TYR A 193 -22.17 -16.80 -1.40
C TYR A 193 -20.79 -16.41 -0.86
N ARG A 194 -20.41 -16.94 0.32
CA ARG A 194 -19.07 -16.73 0.90
C ARG A 194 -17.95 -17.20 -0.03
N ARG A 195 -18.11 -18.37 -0.65
CA ARG A 195 -17.12 -18.96 -1.56
C ARG A 195 -17.03 -18.18 -2.88
N GLU A 196 -18.17 -17.81 -3.44
CA GLU A 196 -18.24 -17.10 -4.72
C GLU A 196 -17.66 -15.69 -4.63
N GLU A 197 -17.90 -14.96 -3.54
CA GLU A 197 -17.24 -13.66 -3.34
C GLU A 197 -15.71 -13.81 -3.34
N LEU A 198 -15.16 -14.84 -2.68
CA LEU A 198 -13.72 -15.11 -2.74
C LEU A 198 -13.23 -15.50 -4.14
N VAL A 199 -14.04 -16.21 -4.94
CA VAL A 199 -13.72 -16.49 -6.35
C VAL A 199 -13.66 -15.18 -7.15
N ASN A 200 -14.62 -14.28 -6.94
CA ASN A 200 -14.66 -12.98 -7.60
C ASN A 200 -13.45 -12.11 -7.23
N LEU A 201 -13.07 -12.08 -5.95
CA LEU A 201 -11.90 -11.33 -5.47
C LEU A 201 -10.57 -11.92 -5.97
N ARG A 202 -10.49 -13.23 -6.24
CA ARG A 202 -9.30 -13.85 -6.85
C ARG A 202 -9.15 -13.57 -8.33
N GLY A 203 -10.26 -13.35 -9.03
CA GLY A 203 -10.29 -13.24 -10.49
C GLY A 203 -9.82 -14.53 -11.18
N ASN A 204 -9.37 -14.40 -12.42
CA ASN A 204 -8.97 -15.54 -13.27
C ASN A 204 -7.50 -15.48 -13.75
N GLY A 205 -6.71 -14.54 -13.22
CA GLY A 205 -5.30 -14.32 -13.58
C GLY A 205 -5.05 -13.77 -14.99
N LYS A 206 -6.10 -13.40 -15.73
CA LYS A 206 -6.02 -13.01 -17.15
C LYS A 206 -6.57 -11.60 -17.39
N GLY A 207 -6.09 -10.99 -18.47
CA GLY A 207 -6.55 -9.68 -18.94
C GLY A 207 -6.06 -8.51 -18.10
N GLU A 208 -6.25 -7.31 -18.65
CA GLU A 208 -5.97 -6.04 -17.99
C GLU A 208 -7.11 -5.68 -17.05
N LEU A 209 -6.78 -5.37 -15.80
CA LEU A 209 -7.75 -5.01 -14.78
C LEU A 209 -8.20 -3.56 -14.94
N LYS A 210 -9.47 -3.31 -14.64
CA LYS A 210 -10.15 -2.02 -14.84
C LYS A 210 -10.51 -1.38 -13.51
N GLU A 211 -10.82 -0.09 -13.56
CA GLU A 211 -11.07 0.74 -12.37
C GLU A 211 -12.14 0.16 -11.42
N TRP A 212 -13.16 -0.51 -11.96
CA TRP A 212 -14.26 -1.10 -11.18
C TRP A 212 -13.97 -2.52 -10.69
N ASP A 213 -12.85 -3.13 -11.10
CA ASP A 213 -12.49 -4.47 -10.67
C ASP A 213 -12.05 -4.47 -9.20
N ARG A 214 -12.32 -5.60 -8.54
CA ARG A 214 -11.98 -5.87 -7.14
C ARG A 214 -11.07 -7.10 -7.04
N VAL A 215 -10.25 -7.31 -8.07
CA VAL A 215 -9.42 -8.50 -8.20
C VAL A 215 -8.07 -8.26 -7.53
N TYR A 216 -7.78 -9.09 -6.53
CA TYR A 216 -6.50 -9.16 -5.84
C TYR A 216 -5.74 -10.34 -6.42
N ASP A 217 -4.59 -10.12 -7.04
CA ASP A 217 -3.73 -11.18 -7.56
C ASP A 217 -2.26 -10.73 -7.56
N TYR A 218 -1.35 -11.68 -7.75
CA TYR A 218 0.09 -11.43 -7.63
C TYR A 218 0.75 -11.19 -8.98
N ALA A 219 1.78 -10.36 -8.99
CA ALA A 219 2.73 -10.28 -10.10
C ALA A 219 4.13 -9.86 -9.61
N PHE A 220 5.13 -10.07 -10.45
CA PHE A 220 6.52 -9.65 -10.21
C PHE A 220 6.65 -8.13 -10.36
N TYR A 221 7.73 -7.56 -9.83
CA TYR A 221 8.10 -6.17 -10.13
C TYR A 221 8.78 -6.13 -11.51
N ASN A 222 7.97 -6.27 -12.54
CA ASN A 222 8.35 -6.17 -13.95
C ASN A 222 7.78 -4.90 -14.62
N ASP A 223 7.18 -4.00 -13.83
CA ASP A 223 6.58 -2.75 -14.29
C ASP A 223 7.45 -1.52 -13.98
N LEU A 224 8.67 -1.70 -13.45
CA LEU A 224 9.58 -0.61 -13.07
C LEU A 224 10.39 -0.04 -14.24
N GLY A 225 10.78 -0.90 -15.19
CA GLY A 225 11.53 -0.52 -16.37
C GLY A 225 10.66 0.07 -17.48
N ASN A 226 11.30 0.74 -18.44
CA ASN A 226 10.67 1.21 -19.68
C ASN A 226 11.58 0.97 -20.90
N PRO A 227 11.88 -0.30 -21.25
CA PRO A 227 12.82 -0.64 -22.31
C PRO A 227 12.40 -0.12 -23.70
N ASP A 228 11.11 0.14 -23.93
CA ASP A 228 10.61 0.77 -25.16
C ASP A 228 11.14 2.21 -25.35
N LYS A 229 11.61 2.89 -24.30
CA LYS A 229 12.26 4.20 -24.39
C LYS A 229 13.76 4.13 -24.71
N GLY A 230 14.41 3.00 -24.40
CA GLY A 230 15.85 2.83 -24.54
C GLY A 230 16.45 1.87 -23.51
N PRO A 231 17.64 1.30 -23.79
CA PRO A 231 18.32 0.35 -22.90
C PRO A 231 18.64 0.92 -21.51
N GLU A 232 18.85 2.23 -21.39
CA GLU A 232 19.10 2.94 -20.13
C GLU A 232 17.90 2.94 -19.18
N TYR A 233 16.68 2.72 -19.71
CA TYR A 233 15.46 2.60 -18.93
C TYR A 233 15.05 1.13 -18.68
N ALA A 234 15.79 0.15 -19.20
CA ALA A 234 15.56 -1.25 -18.88
C ALA A 234 15.95 -1.55 -17.42
N ARG A 235 15.15 -2.35 -16.72
CA ARG A 235 15.41 -2.79 -15.35
C ARG A 235 15.17 -4.30 -15.25
N PRO A 236 15.93 -5.02 -14.42
CA PRO A 236 15.67 -6.44 -14.20
C PRO A 236 14.29 -6.65 -13.58
N VAL A 237 13.67 -7.78 -13.91
CA VAL A 237 12.45 -8.22 -13.24
C VAL A 237 12.80 -8.71 -11.84
N LEU A 238 12.13 -8.17 -10.82
CA LEU A 238 12.35 -8.60 -9.43
C LEU A 238 11.25 -9.55 -8.97
N GLY A 239 11.68 -10.69 -8.45
CA GLY A 239 10.86 -11.82 -8.07
C GLY A 239 10.78 -12.90 -9.15
N GLY A 240 10.74 -14.16 -8.73
CA GLY A 240 10.63 -15.31 -9.63
C GLY A 240 11.96 -15.91 -10.10
N SER A 241 13.10 -15.34 -9.68
CA SER A 241 14.44 -15.89 -9.91
C SER A 241 15.21 -16.02 -8.58
N GLN A 242 16.25 -16.84 -8.57
CA GLN A 242 17.19 -16.93 -7.44
C GLN A 242 18.15 -15.73 -7.40
N GLU A 243 18.42 -15.11 -8.55
CA GLU A 243 19.30 -13.95 -8.65
C GLU A 243 18.67 -12.72 -7.98
N TYR A 244 17.39 -12.44 -8.29
CA TYR A 244 16.60 -11.32 -7.77
C TYR A 244 15.30 -11.82 -7.14
N PRO A 245 15.34 -12.51 -5.98
CA PRO A 245 14.14 -12.84 -5.25
C PRO A 245 13.50 -11.57 -4.72
N TYR A 246 12.17 -11.51 -4.69
CA TYR A 246 11.45 -10.33 -4.21
C TYR A 246 10.02 -10.66 -3.80
N PRO A 247 9.43 -9.90 -2.85
CA PRO A 247 7.99 -9.93 -2.61
C PRO A 247 7.18 -9.70 -3.90
N ARG A 248 5.94 -10.20 -3.92
CA ARG A 248 5.02 -9.96 -5.03
C ARG A 248 4.24 -8.67 -4.80
N ARG A 249 3.90 -7.99 -5.89
CA ARG A 249 3.02 -6.82 -5.90
C ARG A 249 1.62 -7.18 -6.41
N GLY A 250 0.69 -6.23 -6.32
CA GLY A 250 -0.64 -6.32 -6.93
C GLY A 250 -0.57 -6.38 -8.45
N ARG A 251 -1.18 -7.43 -9.04
CA ARG A 251 -1.32 -7.59 -10.49
C ARG A 251 -2.15 -6.46 -11.09
N THR A 252 -1.70 -5.96 -12.24
CA THR A 252 -2.37 -4.91 -13.02
C THR A 252 -2.79 -5.43 -14.40
N GLY A 253 -1.97 -6.29 -15.00
CA GLY A 253 -2.31 -7.04 -16.21
C GLY A 253 -2.26 -6.21 -17.49
N ARG A 254 -1.55 -5.08 -17.51
CA ARG A 254 -1.28 -4.33 -18.73
C ARG A 254 -0.45 -5.19 -19.68
N LYS A 255 -0.49 -4.86 -20.96
CA LYS A 255 0.26 -5.59 -21.99
C LYS A 255 1.76 -5.51 -21.74
N PRO A 256 2.56 -6.50 -22.19
CA PRO A 256 4.01 -6.38 -22.21
C PRO A 256 4.50 -5.20 -23.04
N THR A 257 5.74 -4.77 -22.83
CA THR A 257 6.42 -3.82 -23.72
C THR A 257 6.69 -4.46 -25.08
N LYS A 258 7.02 -3.65 -26.09
CA LYS A 258 7.33 -4.15 -27.44
C LYS A 258 8.72 -4.79 -27.50
N THR A 259 9.64 -4.24 -26.72
CA THR A 259 11.07 -4.60 -26.72
C THR A 259 11.42 -5.74 -25.76
N ASP A 260 10.66 -5.93 -24.68
CA ASP A 260 10.88 -7.01 -23.70
C ASP A 260 9.54 -7.62 -23.24
N PRO A 261 9.21 -8.86 -23.67
CA PRO A 261 7.96 -9.50 -23.30
C PRO A 261 7.82 -9.81 -21.80
N ASN A 262 8.93 -9.76 -21.04
CA ASN A 262 8.91 -9.97 -19.59
C ASN A 262 8.58 -8.68 -18.81
N SER A 263 8.73 -7.52 -19.43
CA SER A 263 8.42 -6.21 -18.83
C SER A 263 6.98 -5.79 -19.11
N GLU A 264 6.24 -5.38 -18.08
CA GLU A 264 4.89 -4.85 -18.23
C GLU A 264 4.94 -3.38 -18.70
N ARG A 265 4.13 -3.03 -19.70
CA ARG A 265 4.08 -1.67 -20.24
C ARG A 265 3.63 -0.69 -19.17
N ARG A 266 4.37 0.42 -19.05
CA ARG A 266 4.05 1.53 -18.16
C ARG A 266 2.90 2.39 -18.66
N LEU A 267 2.23 3.05 -17.72
CA LEU A 267 1.33 4.16 -18.03
C LEU A 267 2.15 5.39 -18.46
N PRO A 268 1.57 6.32 -19.22
CA PRO A 268 2.18 7.63 -19.44
C PRO A 268 2.57 8.27 -18.10
N LEU A 269 3.72 8.96 -18.03
CA LEU A 269 4.25 9.53 -16.78
C LEU A 269 3.25 10.44 -16.04
N ILE A 270 2.40 11.13 -16.80
CA ILE A 270 1.35 12.02 -16.27
C ILE A 270 0.12 11.27 -15.74
N SER A 271 0.02 9.95 -15.91
CA SER A 271 -1.12 9.16 -15.45
C SER A 271 -0.78 8.46 -14.14
N LEU A 272 -1.57 8.76 -13.10
CA LEU A 272 -1.51 8.15 -11.78
C LEU A 272 -2.58 7.06 -11.58
N ASP A 273 -3.26 6.66 -12.66
CA ASP A 273 -4.33 5.65 -12.66
C ASP A 273 -3.80 4.23 -12.79
N ILE A 274 -2.75 3.91 -12.04
CA ILE A 274 -2.30 2.53 -11.90
C ILE A 274 -3.36 1.73 -11.15
N TYR A 275 -3.74 0.58 -11.72
CA TYR A 275 -4.77 -0.26 -11.12
C TYR A 275 -4.36 -0.74 -9.73
N VAL A 276 -5.30 -0.59 -8.80
CA VAL A 276 -5.42 -1.35 -7.56
C VAL A 276 -6.89 -1.75 -7.41
N PRO A 277 -7.22 -2.80 -6.65
CA PRO A 277 -8.61 -3.16 -6.35
C PRO A 277 -9.37 -1.92 -5.89
N ARG A 278 -10.58 -1.71 -6.42
CA ARG A 278 -11.26 -0.41 -6.30
C ARG A 278 -11.35 0.14 -4.89
N ASP A 279 -11.59 -0.73 -3.91
CA ASP A 279 -11.79 -0.35 -2.51
C ASP A 279 -10.48 -0.03 -1.78
N GLU A 280 -9.32 -0.32 -2.38
CA GLU A 280 -7.98 0.04 -1.87
C GLU A 280 -7.53 1.45 -2.30
N ARG A 281 -8.22 2.07 -3.29
CA ARG A 281 -7.87 3.42 -3.74
C ARG A 281 -8.13 4.42 -2.60
N PHE A 282 -7.22 5.39 -2.45
CA PHE A 282 -7.39 6.47 -1.48
C PHE A 282 -8.72 7.19 -1.66
N GLY A 283 -9.29 7.65 -0.55
CA GLY A 283 -10.27 8.72 -0.59
C GLY A 283 -9.65 10.01 -1.17
N HIS A 284 -10.49 10.86 -1.76
CA HIS A 284 -10.05 12.06 -2.48
C HIS A 284 -9.18 13.02 -1.64
N LEU A 285 -9.52 13.25 -0.36
CA LEU A 285 -8.74 14.12 0.52
C LEU A 285 -7.31 13.60 0.72
N LYS A 286 -7.17 12.31 1.06
CA LYS A 286 -5.86 11.67 1.23
C LYS A 286 -5.05 11.66 -0.07
N PHE A 287 -5.69 11.49 -1.22
CA PHE A 287 -5.02 11.56 -2.52
C PHE A 287 -4.54 12.99 -2.84
N SER A 288 -5.35 14.01 -2.56
CA SER A 288 -4.95 15.42 -2.72
C SER A 288 -3.76 15.77 -1.81
N ASP A 289 -3.78 15.35 -0.54
CA ASP A 289 -2.64 15.53 0.38
C ASP A 289 -1.38 14.85 -0.17
N PHE A 290 -1.49 13.59 -0.61
CA PHE A 290 -0.38 12.86 -1.22
C PHE A 290 0.19 13.60 -2.45
N LEU A 291 -0.68 14.07 -3.36
CA LEU A 291 -0.25 14.82 -4.54
C LEU A 291 0.44 16.14 -4.16
N ALA A 292 -0.08 16.84 -3.16
CA ALA A 292 0.51 18.07 -2.67
C ALA A 292 1.92 17.84 -2.09
N TYR A 293 2.10 16.80 -1.28
CA TYR A 293 3.42 16.44 -0.74
C TYR A 293 4.38 15.94 -1.82
N ALA A 294 3.94 15.06 -2.71
CA ALA A 294 4.75 14.58 -3.82
C ALA A 294 5.20 15.74 -4.74
N LEU A 295 4.33 16.75 -4.92
CA LEU A 295 4.66 17.94 -5.71
C LEU A 295 5.70 18.80 -5.02
N LYS A 296 5.56 19.02 -3.71
CA LYS A 296 6.57 19.71 -2.89
C LYS A 296 7.93 19.02 -3.00
N SER A 297 7.98 17.69 -2.91
CA SER A 297 9.21 16.91 -3.07
C SER A 297 9.79 17.00 -4.49
N LEU A 298 8.97 16.93 -5.54
CA LEU A 298 9.45 17.13 -6.93
C LEU A 298 10.02 18.53 -7.16
N VAL A 299 9.41 19.57 -6.56
CA VAL A 299 9.95 20.93 -6.62
C VAL A 299 11.31 21.00 -5.93
N GLN A 300 11.54 20.31 -4.82
CA GLN A 300 12.88 20.22 -4.18
C GLN A 300 13.91 19.57 -5.11
N ILE A 301 13.53 18.49 -5.80
CA ILE A 301 14.43 17.75 -6.70
C ILE A 301 14.80 18.59 -7.91
N LEU A 302 13.83 19.31 -8.46
CA LEU A 302 14.05 20.19 -9.61
C LEU A 302 14.60 21.55 -9.19
N LEU A 303 14.65 21.89 -7.89
CA LEU A 303 15.06 23.20 -7.42
C LEU A 303 16.44 23.60 -7.95
N PRO A 304 17.48 22.74 -7.90
CA PRO A 304 18.78 23.05 -8.48
C PRO A 304 18.68 23.32 -9.99
N GLU A 305 17.96 22.48 -10.75
CA GLU A 305 17.72 22.69 -12.20
C GLU A 305 16.94 23.99 -12.50
N ILE A 306 16.16 24.51 -11.54
CA ILE A 306 15.35 25.72 -11.67
C ILE A 306 16.16 26.98 -11.30
N THR A 307 16.97 26.93 -10.24
CA THR A 307 17.84 28.03 -9.80
C THR A 307 19.08 28.20 -10.69
N SER A 308 19.35 27.23 -11.57
CA SER A 308 20.43 27.19 -12.57
C SER A 308 20.54 28.41 -13.52
N LEU A 309 19.63 29.38 -13.44
CA LEU A 309 19.52 30.53 -14.35
C LEU A 309 19.89 31.87 -13.70
N CYS A 310 20.21 31.93 -12.40
CA CYS A 310 20.47 33.19 -11.70
C CYS A 310 21.70 33.22 -10.78
N ASP A 311 22.54 32.19 -10.72
CA ASP A 311 23.70 32.16 -9.81
C ASP A 311 25.05 31.82 -10.48
N LYS A 312 26.16 32.20 -9.82
CA LYS A 312 27.54 32.01 -10.33
C LYS A 312 28.06 30.57 -10.18
N THR A 313 27.44 29.77 -9.32
CA THR A 313 27.67 28.32 -9.07
C THR A 313 26.39 27.57 -9.42
N ILE A 314 26.29 27.15 -10.69
CA ILE A 314 25.06 26.57 -11.24
C ILE A 314 24.77 25.21 -10.57
N ASN A 315 23.61 25.08 -9.89
CA ASN A 315 23.06 23.85 -9.27
C ASN A 315 23.68 23.39 -7.93
N GLU A 316 24.38 24.25 -7.19
CA GLU A 316 24.99 23.90 -5.89
C GLU A 316 24.51 24.84 -4.77
N PHE A 317 24.67 24.39 -3.51
CA PHE A 317 24.54 25.27 -2.34
C PHE A 317 25.93 25.72 -1.93
N ASP A 318 26.15 27.04 -1.84
CA ASP A 318 27.46 27.60 -1.48
C ASP A 318 27.66 27.68 0.04
N SER A 319 26.57 27.65 0.80
CA SER A 319 26.57 27.75 2.26
C SER A 319 25.45 26.94 2.92
N PHE A 320 25.60 26.66 4.21
CA PHE A 320 24.50 26.08 5.00
C PHE A 320 23.30 27.03 5.12
N ASP A 321 23.52 28.34 5.05
CA ASP A 321 22.42 29.33 5.07
C ASP A 321 21.52 29.19 3.84
N ASP A 322 22.06 28.82 2.68
CA ASP A 322 21.26 28.57 1.47
C ASP A 322 20.30 27.39 1.67
N VAL A 323 20.71 26.37 2.41
CA VAL A 323 19.86 25.23 2.79
C VAL A 323 18.81 25.66 3.81
N LEU A 324 19.17 26.48 4.81
CA LEU A 324 18.24 26.98 5.82
C LEU A 324 17.16 27.89 5.21
N ASN A 325 17.51 28.67 4.19
CA ASN A 325 16.61 29.58 3.50
C ASN A 325 15.41 28.87 2.84
N LEU A 326 15.52 27.57 2.53
CA LEU A 326 14.41 26.75 2.03
C LEU A 326 13.22 26.71 3.00
N TYR A 327 13.48 26.80 4.30
CA TYR A 327 12.46 26.72 5.36
C TYR A 327 11.99 28.11 5.82
N GLU A 328 12.79 29.16 5.63
CA GLU A 328 12.53 30.48 6.20
C GLU A 328 11.89 31.45 5.19
N GLY A 329 12.49 31.57 4.01
CA GLY A 329 12.14 32.55 2.97
C GLY A 329 11.28 32.01 1.84
N GLY A 330 11.13 30.69 1.73
CA GLY A 330 10.45 30.01 0.63
C GLY A 330 11.25 30.08 -0.69
N ILE A 331 10.98 29.15 -1.61
CA ILE A 331 11.63 29.14 -2.93
C ILE A 331 11.07 30.29 -3.80
N LYS A 332 11.95 31.17 -4.32
CA LYS A 332 11.57 32.10 -5.40
C LYS A 332 11.71 31.39 -6.75
N LEU A 333 10.60 31.05 -7.40
CA LEU A 333 10.62 30.49 -8.75
C LEU A 333 11.03 31.60 -9.76
N PRO A 334 12.00 31.35 -10.67
CA PRO A 334 12.33 32.28 -11.74
C PRO A 334 11.23 32.34 -12.81
N ASN A 335 11.27 33.40 -13.64
CA ASN A 335 10.25 33.85 -14.61
C ASN A 335 9.53 32.76 -15.44
N SER A 336 8.37 33.13 -16.01
CA SER A 336 7.35 32.31 -16.69
C SER A 336 7.81 31.24 -17.71
N GLN A 337 9.00 31.37 -18.30
CA GLN A 337 9.55 30.39 -19.24
C GLN A 337 10.13 29.12 -18.59
N THR A 338 10.48 29.16 -17.30
CA THR A 338 10.99 27.99 -16.55
C THR A 338 9.84 27.18 -15.95
N VAL A 339 8.76 27.85 -15.56
CA VAL A 339 7.51 27.23 -15.08
C VAL A 339 6.88 26.32 -16.14
N SER A 340 7.01 26.62 -17.43
CA SER A 340 6.49 25.76 -18.52
C SER A 340 7.23 24.42 -18.63
N LYS A 341 8.55 24.39 -18.43
CA LYS A 341 9.33 23.13 -18.45
C LYS A 341 9.01 22.22 -17.27
N ILE A 342 8.74 22.82 -16.10
CA ILE A 342 8.26 22.11 -14.91
C ILE A 342 6.85 21.56 -15.17
N ARG A 343 5.96 22.36 -15.77
CA ARG A 343 4.59 21.96 -16.13
C ARG A 343 4.54 20.75 -17.06
N ASP A 344 5.49 20.63 -17.99
CA ASP A 344 5.51 19.52 -18.96
C ASP A 344 6.03 18.20 -18.35
N ARG A 345 6.66 18.24 -17.17
CA ARG A 345 7.22 17.07 -16.47
C ARG A 345 6.39 16.60 -15.27
N ILE A 346 5.44 17.40 -14.80
CA ILE A 346 4.61 17.11 -13.63
C ILE A 346 3.23 16.63 -14.08
N PRO A 347 2.68 15.54 -13.48
CA PRO A 347 1.30 15.12 -13.72
C PRO A 347 0.31 16.26 -13.52
N TRP A 348 -0.69 16.34 -14.40
CA TRP A 348 -1.69 17.42 -14.38
C TRP A 348 -2.48 17.46 -13.06
N GLU A 349 -2.71 16.30 -12.46
CA GLU A 349 -3.35 16.12 -11.16
C GLU A 349 -2.57 16.82 -10.04
N MET A 350 -1.24 16.79 -10.10
CA MET A 350 -0.38 17.46 -9.12
C MET A 350 -0.36 18.97 -9.36
N LEU A 351 -0.24 19.42 -10.62
CA LEU A 351 -0.25 20.86 -10.97
C LEU A 351 -1.51 21.60 -10.50
N LYS A 352 -2.67 20.94 -10.53
CA LYS A 352 -3.93 21.53 -10.03
C LYS A 352 -3.85 21.91 -8.54
N GLU A 353 -3.13 21.15 -7.72
CA GLU A 353 -2.97 21.47 -6.29
C GLU A 353 -2.06 22.69 -6.05
N LEU A 354 -1.19 23.02 -7.00
CA LEU A 354 -0.37 24.24 -6.98
C LEU A 354 -1.21 25.51 -7.20
N VAL A 355 -2.28 25.41 -8.01
CA VAL A 355 -3.16 26.54 -8.35
C VAL A 355 -4.19 26.80 -7.24
N ARG A 356 -4.51 25.80 -6.41
CA ARG A 356 -5.52 25.90 -5.34
C ARG A 356 -5.00 26.56 -4.06
N ASN A 357 -3.69 26.56 -3.84
CA ASN A 357 -3.05 27.24 -2.71
C ASN A 357 -2.40 28.52 -3.23
N ASP A 358 -2.75 29.69 -2.68
CA ASP A 358 -2.21 31.01 -3.05
C ASP A 358 -0.70 30.94 -3.32
N GLY A 359 -0.28 30.85 -4.59
CA GLY A 359 0.99 30.25 -5.05
C GLY A 359 2.32 30.68 -4.39
N GLU A 360 2.30 31.70 -3.53
CA GLU A 360 3.41 32.10 -2.64
C GLU A 360 3.54 31.23 -1.37
N ARG A 361 2.46 30.63 -0.84
CA ARG A 361 2.51 29.79 0.39
C ARG A 361 2.98 28.36 0.16
N PHE A 362 2.91 27.84 -1.07
CA PHE A 362 3.23 26.44 -1.37
C PHE A 362 4.74 26.13 -1.31
N LEU A 363 5.58 27.17 -1.41
CA LEU A 363 7.03 27.08 -1.55
C LEU A 363 7.80 27.28 -0.24
N LYS A 364 7.11 27.50 0.89
CA LYS A 364 7.72 27.53 2.22
C LYS A 364 7.58 26.16 2.89
N PHE A 365 8.70 25.49 3.11
CA PHE A 365 8.73 24.22 3.82
C PHE A 365 8.59 24.45 5.33
N PRO A 366 7.94 23.52 6.07
CA PRO A 366 8.00 23.55 7.53
C PRO A 366 9.45 23.35 7.97
N MET A 367 9.88 24.08 9.00
CA MET A 367 11.18 23.87 9.62
C MET A 367 11.26 22.45 10.18
N PRO A 368 12.27 21.64 9.82
CA PRO A 368 12.48 20.31 10.38
C PRO A 368 12.72 20.37 11.89
N ASP A 369 12.14 19.43 12.64
CA ASP A 369 12.25 19.41 14.10
C ASP A 369 13.70 19.35 14.59
N VAL A 370 14.57 18.64 13.87
CA VAL A 370 16.01 18.49 14.19
C VAL A 370 16.80 19.81 14.19
N ILE A 371 16.34 20.83 13.45
CA ILE A 371 17.00 22.16 13.41
C ILE A 371 16.13 23.28 13.98
N LYS A 372 14.98 22.95 14.55
CA LYS A 372 14.00 23.93 15.01
C LYS A 372 14.48 24.71 16.23
N GLU A 373 15.08 24.01 17.20
CA GLU A 373 15.59 24.61 18.44
C GLU A 373 17.07 25.01 18.32
N ASP A 374 17.88 24.19 17.63
CA ASP A 374 19.29 24.47 17.36
C ASP A 374 19.65 24.09 15.92
N ARG A 375 20.01 25.09 15.11
CA ARG A 375 20.33 24.93 13.68
C ARG A 375 21.63 24.16 13.41
N SER A 376 22.43 23.93 14.44
CA SER A 376 23.75 23.32 14.35
C SER A 376 23.86 21.97 15.07
N ALA A 377 22.86 21.58 15.87
CA ALA A 377 22.87 20.35 16.66
C ALA A 377 23.10 19.08 15.83
N TRP A 378 22.60 19.03 14.59
CA TRP A 378 22.83 17.91 13.66
C TRP A 378 24.31 17.63 13.37
N ARG A 379 25.21 18.58 13.64
CA ARG A 379 26.65 18.45 13.42
C ARG A 379 27.39 17.78 14.58
N THR A 380 26.76 17.66 15.75
CA THR A 380 27.42 17.09 16.93
C THR A 380 27.63 15.59 16.78
N ASP A 381 28.55 15.03 17.56
CA ASP A 381 28.78 13.59 17.58
C ASP A 381 27.68 12.87 18.38
N GLU A 382 27.15 13.56 19.39
CA GLU A 382 26.03 13.13 20.21
C GLU A 382 24.76 12.94 19.37
N GLU A 383 24.39 13.91 18.53
CA GLU A 383 23.19 13.81 17.69
C GLU A 383 23.35 12.74 16.61
N PHE A 384 24.52 12.70 15.96
CA PHE A 384 24.85 11.67 14.97
C PHE A 384 24.70 10.24 15.53
N ALA A 385 25.15 10.00 16.77
CA ALA A 385 24.98 8.70 17.41
C ALA A 385 23.57 8.46 17.95
N ARG A 386 22.91 9.50 18.49
CA ARG A 386 21.54 9.41 19.02
C ARG A 386 20.52 9.04 17.94
N GLU A 387 20.68 9.57 16.73
CA GLU A 387 19.80 9.25 15.60
C GLU A 387 19.79 7.76 15.24
N MET A 388 20.86 7.01 15.55
CA MET A 388 20.90 5.55 15.35
C MET A 388 19.98 4.77 16.29
N LEU A 389 19.50 5.40 17.37
CA LEU A 389 18.54 4.81 18.34
C LEU A 389 17.17 5.48 18.30
N ALA A 390 17.10 6.75 17.92
CA ALA A 390 15.90 7.57 18.02
C ALA A 390 15.75 8.59 16.88
N GLY A 391 16.38 8.32 15.74
CA GLY A 391 16.24 9.06 14.49
C GLY A 391 15.34 8.31 13.50
N VAL A 392 15.62 8.49 12.21
CA VAL A 392 14.79 7.93 11.12
C VAL A 392 15.00 6.43 10.90
N ASN A 393 16.19 5.90 11.22
CA ASN A 393 16.54 4.49 10.99
C ASN A 393 17.05 3.77 12.26
N PRO A 394 16.24 3.68 13.33
CA PRO A 394 16.69 3.19 14.64
C PRO A 394 16.76 1.65 14.74
N VAL A 395 16.88 0.95 13.61
CA VAL A 395 16.69 -0.51 13.51
C VAL A 395 17.91 -1.26 12.96
N ILE A 396 19.03 -0.57 12.72
CA ILE A 396 20.23 -1.19 12.11
C ILE A 396 21.39 -1.35 13.10
N ILE A 397 21.54 -0.44 14.06
CA ILE A 397 22.61 -0.52 15.05
C ILE A 397 22.60 -1.89 15.75
N SER A 398 23.79 -2.46 15.92
CA SER A 398 23.97 -3.78 16.56
C SER A 398 25.12 -3.75 17.54
N ARG A 399 25.12 -4.68 18.49
CA ARG A 399 26.21 -4.85 19.45
C ARG A 399 27.43 -5.47 18.76
N LEU A 400 28.59 -4.87 18.96
CA LEU A 400 29.84 -5.43 18.48
C LEU A 400 30.24 -6.64 19.35
N GLN A 401 30.44 -7.80 18.72
CA GLN A 401 30.76 -9.05 19.42
C GLN A 401 32.24 -9.42 19.35
N GLU A 402 32.93 -8.98 18.30
CA GLU A 402 34.36 -9.24 18.07
C GLU A 402 35.04 -8.02 17.45
N PHE A 403 36.34 -7.90 17.68
CA PHE A 403 37.15 -6.80 17.16
C PHE A 403 38.43 -7.34 16.50
N PRO A 404 38.80 -6.84 15.30
CA PRO A 404 38.07 -5.87 14.48
C PRO A 404 36.75 -6.45 13.91
N PRO A 405 35.77 -5.60 13.50
CA PRO A 405 34.54 -6.09 12.89
C PRO A 405 34.81 -7.00 11.68
N ALA A 406 34.14 -8.15 11.63
CA ALA A 406 34.25 -9.09 10.51
C ALA A 406 33.20 -8.85 9.43
N SER A 407 33.48 -9.35 8.22
CA SER A 407 32.53 -9.38 7.09
C SER A 407 32.06 -10.81 6.84
N ASN A 408 30.81 -10.94 6.43
CA ASN A 408 30.17 -12.19 6.01
C ASN A 408 30.20 -12.38 4.48
N LEU A 409 30.82 -11.47 3.72
CA LEU A 409 31.00 -11.62 2.28
C LEU A 409 31.92 -12.80 1.97
N ASP A 410 31.61 -13.55 0.92
CA ASP A 410 32.42 -14.72 0.50
C ASP A 410 33.85 -14.27 0.14
N PRO A 411 34.89 -14.65 0.91
CA PRO A 411 36.26 -14.23 0.66
C PRO A 411 36.81 -14.72 -0.68
N LYS A 412 36.22 -15.77 -1.27
CA LYS A 412 36.62 -16.24 -2.61
C LYS A 412 36.15 -15.31 -3.72
N VAL A 413 35.07 -14.57 -3.49
CA VAL A 413 34.49 -13.63 -4.46
C VAL A 413 34.99 -12.22 -4.21
N TYR A 414 35.07 -11.82 -2.94
CA TYR A 414 35.35 -10.44 -2.52
C TYR A 414 36.71 -10.26 -1.84
N GLY A 415 37.54 -11.29 -1.69
CA GLY A 415 38.82 -11.16 -0.99
C GLY A 415 38.67 -10.84 0.50
N ASN A 416 39.69 -10.24 1.11
CA ASN A 416 39.62 -9.83 2.52
C ASN A 416 38.72 -8.59 2.69
N GLN A 417 37.64 -8.75 3.45
CA GLN A 417 36.63 -7.73 3.71
C GLN A 417 36.52 -7.39 5.22
N HIS A 418 37.41 -7.95 6.05
CA HIS A 418 37.49 -7.61 7.48
C HIS A 418 37.90 -6.14 7.66
N SER A 419 37.40 -5.52 8.73
CA SER A 419 37.64 -4.11 9.01
C SER A 419 39.13 -3.78 9.21
N SER A 420 39.54 -2.62 8.73
CA SER A 420 40.88 -2.08 8.96
C SER A 420 41.00 -1.21 10.22
N ILE A 421 39.93 -1.07 11.02
CA ILE A 421 39.98 -0.32 12.29
C ILE A 421 40.91 -1.07 13.25
N THR A 422 41.93 -0.38 13.73
CA THR A 422 42.92 -0.91 14.66
C THR A 422 42.58 -0.53 16.10
N ARG A 423 43.18 -1.25 17.06
CA ARG A 423 43.02 -0.93 18.49
C ARG A 423 43.46 0.50 18.80
N ALA A 424 44.59 0.92 18.21
CA ALA A 424 45.17 2.25 18.40
C ALA A 424 44.26 3.40 17.90
N ASP A 425 43.39 3.13 16.92
CA ASP A 425 42.46 4.14 16.39
C ASP A 425 41.40 4.54 17.43
N ILE A 426 40.92 3.58 18.24
CA ILE A 426 39.76 3.80 19.12
C ILE A 426 40.11 3.91 20.61
N GLU A 427 41.14 3.20 21.10
CA GLU A 427 41.45 3.13 22.55
C GLU A 427 41.64 4.50 23.21
N ARG A 428 42.17 5.49 22.48
CA ARG A 428 42.36 6.86 22.98
C ARG A 428 41.05 7.56 23.37
N ASN A 429 39.93 7.15 22.77
CA ASN A 429 38.63 7.78 22.94
C ASN A 429 37.64 6.92 23.74
N MET A 430 38.11 5.83 24.36
CA MET A 430 37.29 4.84 25.06
C MET A 430 37.10 5.06 26.57
N ASN A 431 37.36 6.27 27.07
CA ASN A 431 37.15 6.63 28.48
C ASN A 431 37.86 5.65 29.44
N GLU A 432 39.12 5.33 29.14
CA GLU A 432 39.98 4.39 29.89
C GLU A 432 39.55 2.91 29.86
N LEU A 433 38.50 2.55 29.12
CA LEU A 433 38.14 1.15 28.88
C LEU A 433 39.02 0.55 27.80
N THR A 434 39.47 -0.69 28.01
CA THR A 434 40.01 -1.51 26.92
C THR A 434 38.89 -2.02 26.03
N ILE A 435 39.24 -2.40 24.79
CA ILE A 435 38.28 -2.97 23.84
C ILE A 435 37.64 -4.25 24.38
N ASP A 436 38.44 -5.11 24.99
CA ASP A 436 37.99 -6.40 25.49
C ASP A 436 37.01 -6.21 26.67
N GLU A 437 37.31 -5.29 27.60
CA GLU A 437 36.38 -4.90 28.67
C GLU A 437 35.09 -4.28 28.13
N ALA A 438 35.17 -3.46 27.09
CA ALA A 438 34.00 -2.82 26.51
C ALA A 438 33.10 -3.82 25.78
N ILE A 439 33.65 -4.84 25.10
CA ILE A 439 32.89 -5.95 24.51
C ILE A 439 32.23 -6.79 25.61
N GLU A 440 33.00 -7.20 26.63
CA GLU A 440 32.51 -8.02 27.74
C GLU A 440 31.35 -7.33 28.48
N ASN A 441 31.48 -6.03 28.71
CA ASN A 441 30.46 -5.19 29.34
C ASN A 441 29.35 -4.74 28.37
N LYS A 442 29.34 -5.22 27.12
CA LYS A 442 28.32 -4.91 26.09
C LYS A 442 28.18 -3.41 25.82
N LYS A 443 29.31 -2.69 25.85
CA LYS A 443 29.39 -1.23 25.63
C LYS A 443 29.80 -0.84 24.22
N LEU A 444 30.29 -1.76 23.38
CA LEU A 444 30.61 -1.47 21.98
C LEU A 444 29.48 -1.84 21.03
N PHE A 445 29.17 -0.91 20.12
CA PHE A 445 28.14 -1.03 19.10
C PHE A 445 28.70 -0.67 17.74
N THR A 446 28.02 -1.13 16.69
CA THR A 446 28.36 -0.83 15.30
C THR A 446 27.11 -0.50 14.49
N LEU A 447 27.24 0.50 13.61
CA LEU A 447 26.36 0.70 12.48
C LEU A 447 27.13 0.24 11.23
N ASP A 448 26.82 -0.96 10.75
CA ASP A 448 27.55 -1.62 9.67
C ASP A 448 26.70 -1.71 8.39
N HIS A 449 27.05 -0.88 7.41
CA HIS A 449 26.46 -0.90 6.06
C HIS A 449 27.38 -1.57 5.03
N HIS A 450 28.54 -2.09 5.46
CA HIS A 450 29.60 -2.51 4.56
C HIS A 450 29.16 -3.67 3.67
N ASP A 451 28.68 -4.76 4.27
CA ASP A 451 28.36 -5.98 3.54
C ASP A 451 27.15 -5.81 2.61
N ALA A 452 26.23 -4.92 2.96
CA ALA A 452 25.08 -4.60 2.12
C ALA A 452 25.48 -3.81 0.86
N LEU A 453 26.44 -2.90 0.98
CA LEU A 453 26.80 -1.96 -0.09
C LEU A 453 27.96 -2.46 -0.95
N MET A 454 28.96 -3.13 -0.36
CA MET A 454 30.19 -3.52 -1.06
C MET A 454 29.95 -4.30 -2.37
N PRO A 455 29.00 -5.25 -2.46
CA PRO A 455 28.70 -5.95 -3.72
C PRO A 455 28.23 -5.05 -4.87
N TYR A 456 27.68 -3.89 -4.57
CA TYR A 456 27.13 -2.94 -5.55
C TYR A 456 28.01 -1.69 -5.73
N LEU A 457 28.97 -1.47 -4.85
CA LEU A 457 29.68 -0.21 -4.71
C LEU A 457 30.44 0.19 -5.98
N ARG A 458 31.07 -0.77 -6.68
CA ARG A 458 31.73 -0.51 -7.97
C ARG A 458 30.75 -0.03 -9.04
N ARG A 459 29.56 -0.64 -9.11
CA ARG A 459 28.51 -0.28 -10.08
C ARG A 459 27.98 1.11 -9.76
N ILE A 460 27.62 1.35 -8.50
CA ILE A 460 27.14 2.65 -8.02
C ILE A 460 28.15 3.75 -8.34
N ASN A 461 29.43 3.55 -8.03
CA ASN A 461 30.49 4.53 -8.28
C ASN A 461 30.81 4.74 -9.76
N SER A 462 30.32 3.89 -10.67
CA SER A 462 30.39 4.13 -12.12
C SER A 462 29.31 5.09 -12.63
N THR A 463 28.34 5.45 -11.80
CA THR A 463 27.35 6.50 -12.08
C THR A 463 27.91 7.89 -11.72
N ASN A 464 27.08 8.93 -11.80
CA ASN A 464 27.44 10.28 -11.33
C ASN A 464 27.61 10.35 -9.81
N THR A 465 27.14 9.35 -9.07
CA THR A 465 27.29 9.26 -7.62
C THR A 465 28.66 8.70 -7.23
N LYS A 466 29.17 9.12 -6.06
CA LYS A 466 30.34 8.52 -5.40
C LYS A 466 29.99 8.28 -3.94
N THR A 467 30.23 7.06 -3.47
CA THR A 467 29.99 6.66 -2.09
C THR A 467 31.00 5.61 -1.64
N TYR A 468 30.93 5.28 -0.36
CA TYR A 468 31.72 4.25 0.30
C TYR A 468 30.79 3.20 0.92
N ALA A 469 31.36 2.08 1.30
CA ALA A 469 30.76 1.14 2.24
C ALA A 469 31.27 1.53 3.63
N SER A 470 30.37 1.99 4.52
CA SER A 470 30.75 2.50 5.84
C SER A 470 30.53 1.50 6.97
N ARG A 471 31.43 1.57 7.97
CA ARG A 471 31.20 1.03 9.31
C ARG A 471 31.47 2.11 10.34
N THR A 472 30.57 2.26 11.31
CA THR A 472 30.74 3.21 12.41
C THR A 472 30.79 2.47 13.74
N LEU A 473 31.84 2.67 14.53
CA LEU A 473 31.94 2.12 15.89
C LEU A 473 31.48 3.14 16.92
N LEU A 474 30.73 2.68 17.92
CA LEU A 474 30.17 3.51 18.98
C LEU A 474 30.45 2.90 20.35
N LEU A 475 30.65 3.76 21.34
CA LEU A 475 30.76 3.43 22.76
C LEU A 475 29.52 3.88 23.51
N LEU A 476 28.93 2.99 24.30
CA LEU A 476 27.94 3.32 25.31
C LEU A 476 28.62 3.92 26.54
N GLN A 477 28.35 5.19 26.78
CA GLN A 477 28.89 5.94 27.90
C GLN A 477 28.14 5.63 29.20
N ASN A 478 28.74 5.98 30.34
CA ASN A 478 28.15 5.74 31.66
C ASN A 478 26.89 6.58 31.92
N ASP A 479 26.73 7.70 31.21
CA ASP A 479 25.52 8.53 31.24
C ASP A 479 24.37 8.00 30.37
N GLY A 480 24.60 6.88 29.67
CA GLY A 480 23.62 6.23 28.78
C GLY A 480 23.61 6.74 27.34
N THR A 481 24.46 7.71 26.99
CA THR A 481 24.59 8.21 25.60
C THR A 481 25.54 7.35 24.77
N LEU A 482 25.40 7.41 23.44
CA LEU A 482 26.35 6.79 22.51
C LEU A 482 27.35 7.84 22.03
N LYS A 483 28.62 7.45 21.98
CA LYS A 483 29.74 8.26 21.47
C LYS A 483 30.37 7.56 20.26
N PRO A 484 30.45 8.19 19.08
CA PRO A 484 31.16 7.61 17.94
C PRO A 484 32.67 7.56 18.22
N LEU A 485 33.31 6.45 17.86
CA LEU A 485 34.74 6.21 18.07
C LEU A 485 35.54 6.27 16.78
N ALA A 486 35.00 5.71 15.69
CA ALA A 486 35.63 5.69 14.38
C ALA A 486 34.60 5.44 13.28
N ILE A 487 34.91 5.92 12.08
CA ILE A 487 34.22 5.60 10.83
C ILE A 487 35.23 5.02 9.85
N GLU A 488 34.99 3.79 9.40
CA GLU A 488 35.70 3.17 8.29
C GLU A 488 34.93 3.46 7.00
N LEU A 489 35.63 3.97 5.98
CA LEU A 489 35.11 4.16 4.63
C LEU A 489 35.86 3.25 3.66
N SER A 490 35.18 2.21 3.18
CA SER A 490 35.74 1.17 2.33
C SER A 490 35.35 1.34 0.86
N LEU A 491 36.28 1.04 -0.04
CA LEU A 491 36.04 0.91 -1.48
C LEU A 491 36.44 -0.49 -1.96
N PRO A 492 35.84 -0.99 -3.06
CA PRO A 492 36.34 -2.19 -3.72
C PRO A 492 37.74 -1.94 -4.25
N HIS A 493 38.63 -2.93 -4.15
CA HIS A 493 40.00 -2.78 -4.63
C HIS A 493 40.05 -2.40 -6.14
N PRO A 494 40.89 -1.45 -6.58
CA PRO A 494 40.89 -0.96 -7.96
C PRO A 494 41.09 -2.06 -9.02
N GLN A 495 41.85 -3.11 -8.70
CA GLN A 495 42.14 -4.23 -9.60
C GLN A 495 41.02 -5.28 -9.71
N GLY A 496 39.98 -5.20 -8.87
CA GLY A 496 38.85 -6.12 -8.89
C GLY A 496 38.39 -6.51 -7.49
N ASP A 497 37.12 -6.92 -7.37
CA ASP A 497 36.48 -7.17 -6.07
C ASP A 497 37.13 -8.32 -5.29
N HIS A 498 37.67 -9.33 -5.98
CA HIS A 498 38.36 -10.48 -5.38
C HIS A 498 39.66 -10.12 -4.62
N HIS A 499 40.15 -8.89 -4.74
CA HIS A 499 41.33 -8.41 -4.01
C HIS A 499 41.02 -7.80 -2.64
N GLY A 500 39.75 -7.73 -2.23
CA GLY A 500 39.38 -7.15 -0.92
C GLY A 500 38.92 -5.70 -0.99
N ALA A 501 38.78 -5.10 0.19
CA ALA A 501 38.51 -3.69 0.36
C ALA A 501 39.79 -2.86 0.50
N VAL A 502 39.73 -1.61 0.03
CA VAL A 502 40.68 -0.55 0.40
C VAL A 502 39.94 0.42 1.30
N SER A 503 40.30 0.42 2.58
CA SER A 503 39.64 1.19 3.63
C SER A 503 40.48 2.38 4.09
N LYS A 504 39.81 3.43 4.54
CA LYS A 504 40.38 4.50 5.36
C LYS A 504 39.58 4.64 6.65
N VAL A 505 40.28 4.83 7.76
CA VAL A 505 39.68 5.00 9.09
C VAL A 505 39.79 6.46 9.49
N PHE A 506 38.69 7.01 9.98
CA PHE A 506 38.58 8.37 10.48
C PHE A 506 38.12 8.34 11.92
N THR A 507 38.71 9.18 12.76
CA THR A 507 38.40 9.29 14.20
C THR A 507 37.88 10.69 14.52
N PRO A 508 37.12 10.86 15.62
CA PRO A 508 36.62 12.16 16.04
C PRO A 508 37.71 13.23 16.15
N ALA A 509 37.40 14.41 15.61
CA ALA A 509 38.19 15.63 15.74
C ALA A 509 37.24 16.83 15.74
N GLU A 510 37.50 17.82 16.60
CA GLU A 510 36.63 18.99 16.74
C GLU A 510 37.09 20.19 15.90
N ASN A 511 38.40 20.32 15.68
CA ASN A 511 39.01 21.53 15.16
C ASN A 511 39.80 21.27 13.87
N GLY A 512 40.08 22.34 13.13
CA GLY A 512 40.97 22.31 11.97
C GLY A 512 40.43 21.52 10.78
N VAL A 513 41.36 21.08 9.93
CA VAL A 513 41.06 20.28 8.74
C VAL A 513 40.54 18.91 9.15
N GLU A 514 41.08 18.36 10.22
CA GLU A 514 40.71 17.07 10.80
C GLU A 514 39.25 17.06 11.22
N GLY A 515 38.77 18.11 11.89
CA GLY A 515 37.35 18.24 12.25
C GLY A 515 36.44 18.32 11.02
N SER A 516 36.89 18.98 9.95
CA SER A 516 36.13 19.04 8.68
C SER A 516 36.09 17.68 7.98
N VAL A 517 37.20 16.94 8.00
CA VAL A 517 37.30 15.57 7.48
C VAL A 517 36.43 14.60 8.29
N TRP A 518 36.38 14.75 9.61
CA TRP A 518 35.49 13.96 10.46
C TRP A 518 34.01 14.20 10.13
N GLN A 519 33.61 15.47 9.96
CA GLN A 519 32.25 15.81 9.52
C GLN A 519 31.91 15.20 8.15
N LEU A 520 32.87 15.18 7.21
CA LEU A 520 32.69 14.50 5.92
C LEU A 520 32.53 12.98 6.07
N ALA A 521 33.31 12.35 6.97
CA ALA A 521 33.17 10.92 7.24
C ALA A 521 31.77 10.59 7.81
N LYS A 522 31.27 11.40 8.75
CA LYS A 522 29.89 11.31 9.26
C LYS A 522 28.86 11.49 8.15
N ALA A 523 29.07 12.44 7.24
CA ALA A 523 28.17 12.64 6.10
C ALA A 523 28.10 11.41 5.20
N TYR A 524 29.24 10.76 4.87
CA TYR A 524 29.23 9.52 4.09
C TYR A 524 28.52 8.36 4.81
N ALA A 525 28.75 8.21 6.13
CA ALA A 525 28.04 7.22 6.94
C ALA A 525 26.52 7.48 6.96
N ALA A 526 26.11 8.74 7.13
CA ALA A 526 24.71 9.14 7.10
C ALA A 526 24.07 8.96 5.70
N VAL A 527 24.82 9.18 4.61
CA VAL A 527 24.35 8.91 3.24
C VAL A 527 24.10 7.42 3.02
N ASN A 528 25.00 6.55 3.52
CA ASN A 528 24.79 5.10 3.51
C ASN A 528 23.53 4.73 4.28
N ASP A 529 23.40 5.22 5.52
CA ASP A 529 22.26 4.92 6.38
C ASP A 529 20.93 5.40 5.81
N SER A 530 20.89 6.63 5.28
CA SER A 530 19.70 7.19 4.64
C SER A 530 19.26 6.40 3.40
N GLY A 531 20.21 5.99 2.56
CA GLY A 531 19.89 5.17 1.39
C GLY A 531 19.48 3.74 1.76
N TYR A 532 20.11 3.16 2.78
CA TYR A 532 19.71 1.85 3.31
C TYR A 532 18.31 1.93 3.94
N HIS A 533 18.05 2.92 4.79
CA HIS A 533 16.74 3.21 5.37
C HIS A 533 15.67 3.26 4.29
N GLN A 534 15.84 4.13 3.29
CA GLN A 534 14.78 4.38 2.32
C GLN A 534 14.47 3.15 1.47
N LEU A 535 15.50 2.36 1.12
CA LEU A 535 15.38 1.22 0.22
C LEU A 535 15.04 -0.09 0.94
N VAL A 536 15.55 -0.27 2.15
CA VAL A 536 15.49 -1.53 2.90
C VAL A 536 14.54 -1.38 4.09
N SER A 537 14.94 -0.69 5.15
CA SER A 537 14.15 -0.56 6.39
C SER A 537 12.72 -0.05 6.14
N HIS A 538 12.59 0.91 5.22
CA HIS A 538 11.31 1.52 4.86
C HIS A 538 10.66 0.78 3.70
N TRP A 539 11.23 0.83 2.49
CA TRP A 539 10.56 0.26 1.32
C TRP A 539 10.45 -1.28 1.37
N LEU A 540 11.55 -2.00 1.56
CA LEU A 540 11.53 -3.46 1.52
C LEU A 540 10.75 -4.04 2.71
N ASP A 541 11.19 -3.70 3.92
CA ASP A 541 10.78 -4.36 5.17
C ASP A 541 9.40 -3.89 5.68
N THR A 542 8.84 -2.83 5.08
CA THR A 542 7.44 -2.44 5.31
C THR A 542 6.59 -2.55 4.04
N HIS A 543 6.82 -1.70 3.04
CA HIS A 543 5.94 -1.57 1.87
C HIS A 543 5.89 -2.84 1.02
N ALA A 544 7.04 -3.38 0.61
CA ALA A 544 7.10 -4.50 -0.32
C ALA A 544 6.68 -5.83 0.35
N VAL A 545 7.14 -6.10 1.58
CA VAL A 545 6.81 -7.36 2.27
C VAL A 545 5.37 -7.43 2.76
N ILE A 546 4.71 -6.30 3.07
CA ILE A 546 3.32 -6.33 3.56
C ILE A 546 2.30 -6.57 2.44
N GLU A 547 2.56 -6.09 1.21
CA GLU A 547 1.62 -6.18 0.08
C GLU A 547 1.16 -7.62 -0.25
N PRO A 548 2.05 -8.65 -0.25
CA PRO A 548 1.63 -10.05 -0.37
C PRO A 548 0.58 -10.50 0.66
N PHE A 549 0.65 -10.01 1.91
CA PHE A 549 -0.31 -10.34 2.95
C PHE A 549 -1.66 -9.66 2.73
N VAL A 550 -1.67 -8.43 2.21
CA VAL A 550 -2.91 -7.73 1.78
C VAL A 550 -3.61 -8.54 0.69
N ILE A 551 -2.86 -8.95 -0.32
CA ILE A 551 -3.36 -9.75 -1.44
C ILE A 551 -3.87 -11.11 -0.95
N ALA A 552 -3.09 -11.82 -0.12
CA ALA A 552 -3.48 -13.12 0.42
C ALA A 552 -4.74 -13.05 1.27
N THR A 553 -4.84 -12.05 2.15
CA THR A 553 -5.98 -11.86 3.04
C THR A 553 -7.28 -11.69 2.25
N ASN A 554 -7.30 -10.78 1.27
CA ASN A 554 -8.48 -10.55 0.43
C ASN A 554 -8.82 -11.74 -0.50
N ARG A 555 -7.83 -12.57 -0.87
CA ARG A 555 -8.04 -13.76 -1.73
C ARG A 555 -8.51 -15.01 -0.98
N GLN A 556 -8.17 -15.13 0.30
CA GLN A 556 -8.30 -16.38 1.06
C GLN A 556 -9.29 -16.26 2.22
N LEU A 557 -9.40 -15.06 2.83
CA LEU A 557 -10.23 -14.85 4.01
C LEU A 557 -11.46 -14.01 3.63
N SER A 558 -12.65 -14.61 3.76
CA SER A 558 -13.90 -13.89 3.58
C SER A 558 -14.01 -12.74 4.59
N VAL A 559 -14.74 -11.68 4.25
CA VAL A 559 -15.10 -10.58 5.17
C VAL A 559 -15.76 -11.05 6.48
N LEU A 560 -16.32 -12.25 6.49
CA LEU A 560 -16.88 -12.91 7.68
C LEU A 560 -15.82 -13.51 8.62
N HIS A 561 -14.60 -13.73 8.14
CA HIS A 561 -13.55 -14.42 8.87
C HIS A 561 -12.99 -13.55 10.00
N PRO A 562 -12.81 -14.07 11.22
CA PRO A 562 -12.27 -13.28 12.34
C PRO A 562 -10.90 -12.68 12.03
N ILE A 563 -10.00 -13.47 11.44
CA ILE A 563 -8.66 -12.97 11.05
C ILE A 563 -8.71 -11.92 9.93
N TYR A 564 -9.70 -11.97 9.01
CA TYR A 564 -9.87 -10.87 8.05
C TYR A 564 -10.18 -9.56 8.79
N LYS A 565 -11.14 -9.61 9.72
CA LYS A 565 -11.53 -8.43 10.51
C LYS A 565 -10.40 -7.89 11.39
N LEU A 566 -9.54 -8.78 11.90
CA LEU A 566 -8.36 -8.42 12.66
C LEU A 566 -7.32 -7.71 11.79
N LEU A 567 -6.99 -8.27 10.62
CA LEU A 567 -5.87 -7.80 9.80
C LEU A 567 -6.22 -6.62 8.88
N HIS A 568 -7.43 -6.59 8.33
CA HIS A 568 -7.84 -5.63 7.29
C HIS A 568 -7.57 -4.15 7.65
N PRO A 569 -7.81 -3.67 8.90
CA PRO A 569 -7.49 -2.30 9.27
C PRO A 569 -6.01 -1.92 9.12
N HIS A 570 -5.09 -2.89 9.25
CA HIS A 570 -3.64 -2.70 9.15
C HIS A 570 -3.13 -2.63 7.72
N PHE A 571 -3.97 -2.91 6.72
CA PHE A 571 -3.61 -2.89 5.30
C PHE A 571 -4.08 -1.64 4.56
N ARG A 572 -4.79 -0.77 5.28
CA ARG A 572 -5.42 0.41 4.72
C ARG A 572 -4.38 1.21 3.94
N ASP A 573 -4.72 1.55 2.70
CA ASP A 573 -3.96 2.43 1.82
C ASP A 573 -2.62 1.85 1.29
N THR A 574 -2.17 0.66 1.75
CA THR A 574 -0.89 0.07 1.36
C THR A 574 -0.81 -0.22 -0.15
N MET A 575 -1.80 -0.90 -0.74
CA MET A 575 -1.72 -1.25 -2.17
C MET A 575 -1.68 -0.01 -3.06
N ASN A 576 -2.45 1.03 -2.72
CA ASN A 576 -2.50 2.26 -3.51
C ASN A 576 -1.21 3.07 -3.40
N ILE A 577 -0.62 3.23 -2.21
CA ILE A 577 0.68 3.92 -2.08
C ILE A 577 1.78 3.15 -2.82
N ASN A 578 1.80 1.81 -2.72
CA ASN A 578 2.80 0.98 -3.40
C ASN A 578 2.66 1.09 -4.92
N ALA A 579 1.43 1.08 -5.44
CA ALA A 579 1.19 1.23 -6.88
C ALA A 579 1.67 2.60 -7.38
N LEU A 580 1.39 3.69 -6.64
CA LEU A 580 1.92 5.01 -6.96
C LEU A 580 3.45 5.04 -6.90
N ALA A 581 4.06 4.42 -5.89
CA ALA A 581 5.51 4.32 -5.78
C ALA A 581 6.14 3.62 -7.00
N ARG A 582 5.54 2.53 -7.51
CA ARG A 582 5.99 1.88 -8.76
C ARG A 582 5.86 2.79 -9.99
N GLN A 583 4.92 3.73 -9.96
CA GLN A 583 4.66 4.64 -11.09
C GLN A 583 5.55 5.88 -11.10
N ILE A 584 5.94 6.43 -9.94
CA ILE A 584 6.69 7.70 -9.87
C ILE A 584 7.96 7.70 -9.00
N LEU A 585 8.08 6.77 -8.04
CA LEU A 585 9.15 6.79 -7.05
C LEU A 585 10.29 5.84 -7.41
N ILE A 586 9.99 4.54 -7.50
CA ILE A 586 10.99 3.46 -7.59
C ILE A 586 11.18 2.92 -9.02
N ASN A 587 10.64 3.63 -10.02
CA ASN A 587 10.80 3.26 -11.42
C ASN A 587 12.11 3.75 -12.02
N ALA A 588 12.42 3.23 -13.21
CA ALA A 588 13.51 3.76 -14.04
C ALA A 588 13.34 5.28 -14.26
N GLY A 589 14.33 6.06 -13.81
CA GLY A 589 14.32 7.53 -13.84
C GLY A 589 13.32 8.19 -12.88
N GLY A 590 12.75 7.44 -11.94
CA GLY A 590 11.88 7.94 -10.89
C GLY A 590 12.65 8.68 -9.79
N VAL A 591 11.91 9.23 -8.83
CA VAL A 591 12.47 10.06 -7.76
C VAL A 591 13.60 9.36 -6.99
N LEU A 592 13.43 8.09 -6.63
CA LEU A 592 14.42 7.35 -5.83
C LEU A 592 15.75 7.20 -6.60
N GLU A 593 15.69 6.83 -7.88
CA GLU A 593 16.92 6.65 -8.69
C GLU A 593 17.66 7.97 -8.95
N ASN A 594 16.95 9.10 -8.90
CA ASN A 594 17.56 10.41 -9.15
C ASN A 594 18.13 11.07 -7.88
N THR A 595 17.72 10.63 -6.69
CA THR A 595 18.01 11.33 -5.43
C THR A 595 18.77 10.49 -4.42
N VAL A 596 18.74 9.16 -4.52
CA VAL A 596 19.38 8.26 -3.57
C VAL A 596 20.59 7.59 -4.22
N PHE A 597 21.66 7.43 -3.46
CA PHE A 597 22.98 7.05 -3.98
C PHE A 597 23.02 5.76 -4.84
N PRO A 598 22.19 4.72 -4.64
CA PRO A 598 22.27 3.52 -5.48
C PRO A 598 21.83 3.76 -6.94
N ALA A 599 21.17 4.89 -7.22
CA ALA A 599 20.68 5.27 -8.53
C ALA A 599 19.88 4.13 -9.20
N LYS A 600 20.16 3.84 -10.48
CA LYS A 600 19.52 2.77 -11.26
C LYS A 600 19.71 1.34 -10.69
N TYR A 601 20.59 1.17 -9.72
CA TYR A 601 20.88 -0.11 -9.07
C TYR A 601 20.13 -0.29 -7.75
N ALA A 602 19.32 0.68 -7.32
CA ALA A 602 18.59 0.64 -6.05
C ALA A 602 17.72 -0.62 -5.92
N MET A 603 16.80 -0.83 -6.84
CA MET A 603 15.79 -1.88 -6.69
C MET A 603 16.36 -3.30 -6.83
N GLU A 604 17.41 -3.50 -7.63
CA GLU A 604 18.13 -4.78 -7.67
C GLU A 604 18.94 -5.04 -6.39
N MET A 605 19.55 -4.00 -5.79
CA MET A 605 20.25 -4.12 -4.51
C MET A 605 19.28 -4.52 -3.39
N SER A 606 18.09 -3.90 -3.34
CA SER A 606 16.99 -4.31 -2.45
C SER A 606 16.64 -5.78 -2.60
N ALA A 607 16.59 -6.30 -3.85
CA ALA A 607 16.28 -7.71 -4.10
C ALA A 607 17.39 -8.68 -3.68
N VAL A 608 18.66 -8.27 -3.76
CA VAL A 608 19.76 -9.07 -3.23
C VAL A 608 19.74 -9.09 -1.71
N ILE A 609 19.47 -7.95 -1.06
CA ILE A 609 19.35 -7.87 0.41
C ILE A 609 18.18 -8.72 0.92
N TYR A 610 17.06 -8.75 0.18
CA TYR A 610 15.89 -9.58 0.52
C TYR A 610 16.20 -11.08 0.65
N LYS A 611 17.31 -11.59 0.10
CA LYS A 611 17.74 -12.99 0.29
C LYS A 611 17.91 -13.36 1.76
N ASN A 612 18.26 -12.39 2.60
CA ASN A 612 18.51 -12.57 4.03
C ASN A 612 17.31 -12.14 4.89
N TRP A 613 16.19 -11.75 4.27
CA TRP A 613 15.00 -11.35 5.03
C TRP A 613 14.30 -12.57 5.63
N VAL A 614 14.06 -12.52 6.94
CA VAL A 614 13.42 -13.61 7.70
C VAL A 614 12.19 -13.06 8.42
N PHE A 615 11.02 -13.59 8.08
CA PHE A 615 9.74 -13.12 8.61
C PHE A 615 9.66 -13.18 10.14
N THR A 616 10.14 -14.26 10.76
CA THR A 616 10.08 -14.44 12.22
C THR A 616 11.01 -13.52 12.98
N GLU A 617 12.03 -12.97 12.33
CA GLU A 617 12.96 -12.02 12.92
C GLU A 617 12.43 -10.58 12.88
N GLN A 618 11.33 -10.31 12.18
CA GLN A 618 10.70 -8.98 12.15
C GLN A 618 9.92 -8.66 13.45
N ALA A 619 9.76 -9.65 14.34
CA ALA A 619 9.21 -9.40 15.66
C ALA A 619 10.21 -8.58 16.48
N LEU A 620 9.80 -7.41 16.99
CA LEU A 620 10.70 -6.50 17.71
C LEU A 620 11.58 -7.19 18.79
N PRO A 621 11.07 -8.09 19.65
CA PRO A 621 11.93 -8.80 20.61
C PRO A 621 12.99 -9.69 19.94
N ALA A 622 12.67 -10.34 18.82
CA ALA A 622 13.60 -11.20 18.10
C ALA A 622 14.65 -10.37 17.35
N ASP A 623 14.24 -9.27 16.73
CA ASP A 623 15.13 -8.30 16.07
C ASP A 623 16.15 -7.72 17.06
N LEU A 624 15.69 -7.24 18.23
CA LEU A 624 16.55 -6.69 19.28
C LEU A 624 17.51 -7.71 19.90
N LEU A 625 17.17 -8.99 19.90
CA LEU A 625 18.05 -10.06 20.39
C LEU A 625 19.08 -10.48 19.33
N LYS A 626 18.74 -10.34 18.04
CA LYS A 626 19.60 -10.66 16.91
C LYS A 626 20.69 -9.60 16.74
N ARG A 627 20.32 -8.33 16.81
CA ARG A 627 21.24 -7.18 16.78
C ARG A 627 21.94 -7.01 18.13
#